data_AF-A0A8B9P457-F1
#
_entry.id   AF-A0A8B9P457-F1
#
_cell.length_a   1.000
_cell.length_b   1.000
_cell.length_c   1.000
_cell.angle_alpha   90.00
_cell.angle_beta   90.00
_cell.angle_gamma   90.00
#
_symmetry.space_group_name_H-M   'P 1'
#
loop_
_entity.id
_entity.type
_entity.pdbx_description
1 polymer ?
#
loop_
_entity_poly.entity_id
_entity_poly.type
_entity_poly.pdbx_seq_one_letter_code
_entity_poly.pdbx_strand_id
1 'polypeptide(L)'
;MRDACDHFEEIVATDYLAVNREELRRWARGEPGTFDWSPFIRHVCKIEGRGEPWQDKERRLRGRLRRILPIDVHQPDPLGAPLRPPADALLSAFCLEAVSPDRASFARALAHVGSLLRPGGHALLLGALGESFYLAGAARLPVVPLAEDDVRGALAGAGFALRDFRSYLMPPALKTGVDDVAGVFFAHAQKPPEA
;
A
#
# COMPACT_ATOMS: atom_id res chain seq x y z
N MET A 1 16.96 0.92 8.91
CA MET A 1 15.86 0.76 7.93
C MET A 1 16.27 1.51 6.67
N ARG A 2 15.83 1.09 5.49
CA ARG A 2 16.11 1.75 4.20
C ARG A 2 14.79 1.85 3.43
N ASP A 3 14.52 2.98 2.79
CA ASP A 3 13.33 3.18 1.98
C ASP A 3 13.38 2.38 0.66
N ALA A 4 12.24 2.31 -0.03
CA ALA A 4 12.13 1.59 -1.30
C ALA A 4 13.08 2.14 -2.39
N CYS A 5 13.44 3.42 -2.37
CA CYS A 5 14.25 4.04 -3.42
C CYS A 5 15.73 3.65 -3.35
N ASP A 6 16.19 3.17 -2.20
CA ASP A 6 17.50 2.59 -1.98
C ASP A 6 17.60 1.13 -2.47
N HIS A 7 16.45 0.48 -2.72
CA HIS A 7 16.35 -0.95 -3.03
C HIS A 7 15.79 -1.26 -4.41
N PHE A 8 14.93 -0.39 -4.94
CA PHE A 8 14.21 -0.60 -6.19
C PHE A 8 14.54 0.50 -7.18
N GLU A 9 14.87 0.10 -8.41
CA GLU A 9 15.23 1.05 -9.46
C GLU A 9 14.03 1.64 -10.20
N GLU A 10 12.92 0.93 -10.12
CA GLU A 10 11.63 1.28 -10.68
C GLU A 10 10.54 1.10 -9.63
N ILE A 11 9.68 2.11 -9.52
CA ILE A 11 8.46 2.09 -8.74
C ILE A 11 7.31 2.32 -9.73
N VAL A 12 6.33 1.41 -9.68
CA VAL A 12 5.05 1.53 -10.37
C VAL A 12 4.00 1.86 -9.33
N ALA A 13 3.41 3.05 -9.41
CA ALA A 13 2.26 3.40 -8.58
C ALA A 13 0.96 3.14 -9.31
N THR A 14 -0.08 2.79 -8.57
CA THR A 14 -1.37 2.43 -9.13
C THR A 14 -2.51 2.94 -8.26
N ASP A 15 -3.59 3.38 -8.88
CA ASP A 15 -4.83 3.72 -8.19
C ASP A 15 -6.02 3.54 -9.14
N TYR A 16 -7.19 3.15 -8.63
CA TYR A 16 -8.41 2.99 -9.42
C TYR A 16 -8.92 4.33 -9.97
N LEU A 17 -8.88 5.37 -9.14
CA LEU A 17 -9.41 6.69 -9.47
C LEU A 17 -8.42 7.49 -10.32
N ALA A 18 -8.90 8.02 -11.44
CA ALA A 18 -8.09 8.87 -12.32
C ALA A 18 -7.59 10.13 -11.60
N VAL A 19 -8.37 10.67 -10.66
CA VAL A 19 -8.02 11.87 -9.88
C VAL A 19 -6.82 11.63 -8.95
N ASN A 20 -6.75 10.48 -8.27
CA ASN A 20 -5.60 10.12 -7.43
C ASN A 20 -4.33 9.95 -8.27
N ARG A 21 -4.46 9.29 -9.43
CA ARG A 21 -3.35 9.15 -10.37
C ARG A 21 -2.85 10.49 -10.88
N GLU A 22 -3.73 11.46 -11.09
CA GLU A 22 -3.30 12.80 -11.51
C GLU A 22 -2.57 13.54 -10.39
N GLU A 23 -3.04 13.49 -9.15
CA GLU A 23 -2.31 14.07 -8.01
C GLU A 23 -0.89 13.49 -7.86
N LEU A 24 -0.74 12.17 -8.04
CA LEU A 24 0.58 11.54 -8.08
C LEU A 24 1.45 12.03 -9.23
N ARG A 25 0.89 12.20 -10.45
CA ARG A 25 1.63 12.73 -11.61
C ARG A 25 2.10 14.15 -11.37
N ARG A 26 1.22 15.01 -10.85
CA ARG A 26 1.56 16.40 -10.53
C ARG A 26 2.70 16.46 -9.51
N TRP A 27 2.62 15.66 -8.44
CA TRP A 27 3.69 15.58 -7.44
C TRP A 27 4.99 15.03 -8.03
N ALA A 28 4.93 14.01 -8.89
CA ALA A 28 6.09 13.43 -9.57
C ALA A 28 6.81 14.45 -10.48
N ARG A 29 6.05 15.33 -11.14
CA ARG A 29 6.58 16.44 -11.96
C ARG A 29 7.09 17.63 -11.13
N GLY A 30 6.89 17.63 -9.82
CA GLY A 30 7.26 18.75 -8.95
C GLY A 30 6.39 19.99 -9.15
N GLU A 31 5.13 19.80 -9.55
CA GLU A 31 4.21 20.92 -9.75
C GLU A 31 3.87 21.61 -8.41
N PRO A 32 3.78 22.96 -8.40
CA PRO A 32 3.35 23.70 -7.22
C PRO A 32 1.89 23.38 -6.85
N GLY A 33 1.57 23.50 -5.56
CA GLY A 33 0.22 23.26 -5.04
C GLY A 33 -0.16 21.79 -4.89
N THR A 34 0.81 20.88 -5.00
CA THR A 34 0.65 19.47 -4.61
C THR A 34 0.80 19.31 -3.10
N PHE A 35 0.35 18.17 -2.56
CA PHE A 35 0.45 17.88 -1.13
C PHE A 35 1.91 17.95 -0.65
N ASP A 36 2.14 18.62 0.49
CA ASP A 36 3.47 18.74 1.09
C ASP A 36 3.85 17.44 1.82
N TRP A 37 4.60 16.58 1.13
CA TRP A 37 5.15 15.34 1.67
C TRP A 37 6.42 15.56 2.52
N SER A 38 6.96 16.78 2.60
CA SER A 38 8.24 17.02 3.27
C SER A 38 8.28 16.61 4.75
N PRO A 39 7.21 16.73 5.57
CA PRO A 39 7.24 16.25 6.96
C PRO A 39 7.48 14.74 7.06
N PHE A 40 6.85 13.96 6.16
CA PHE A 40 7.00 12.50 6.11
C PHE A 40 8.41 12.12 5.63
N ILE A 41 8.90 12.74 4.56
CA ILE A 41 10.22 12.44 4.00
C ILE A 41 11.33 12.80 5.01
N ARG A 42 11.19 13.93 5.72
CA ARG A 42 12.10 14.30 6.83
C ARG A 42 12.08 13.27 7.95
N HIS A 43 10.90 12.77 8.32
CA HIS A 43 10.78 11.72 9.32
C HIS A 43 11.48 10.44 8.87
N VAL A 44 11.31 10.04 7.60
CA VAL A 44 12.02 8.89 7.00
C VAL A 44 13.54 9.10 7.07
N CYS A 45 14.07 10.25 6.66
CA CYS A 45 15.50 10.54 6.78
C CYS A 45 16.01 10.40 8.22
N LYS A 46 15.23 10.86 9.21
CA LYS A 46 15.59 10.79 10.64
C LYS A 46 15.66 9.33 11.12
N ILE A 47 14.68 8.50 10.81
CA ILE A 47 14.66 7.09 11.24
C ILE A 47 15.70 6.22 10.52
N GLU A 48 16.10 6.60 9.31
CA GLU A 48 17.18 5.92 8.59
C GLU A 48 18.56 6.28 9.12
N GLY A 49 18.73 7.46 9.71
CA GLY A 49 19.96 7.88 10.40
C GLY A 49 21.16 8.09 9.47
N ARG A 50 20.94 8.30 8.16
CA ARG A 50 22.02 8.40 7.15
C ARG A 50 22.56 9.82 6.94
N GLY A 51 21.94 10.83 7.54
CA GLY A 51 22.28 12.24 7.31
C GLY A 51 21.95 12.73 5.89
N GLU A 52 21.16 11.98 5.12
CA GLU A 52 20.73 12.39 3.78
C GLU A 52 19.78 13.60 3.85
N PRO A 53 20.04 14.68 3.07
CA PRO A 53 19.08 15.77 2.91
C PRO A 53 17.74 15.27 2.35
N TRP A 54 16.64 15.66 2.99
CA TRP A 54 15.30 15.18 2.60
C TRP A 54 14.94 15.54 1.15
N GLN A 55 15.47 16.65 0.61
CA GLN A 55 15.27 17.05 -0.77
C GLN A 55 15.90 16.06 -1.75
N ASP A 56 17.02 15.43 -1.38
CA ASP A 56 17.73 14.47 -2.23
C ASP A 56 16.95 13.16 -2.27
N LYS A 57 16.44 12.73 -1.11
CA LYS A 57 15.51 11.59 -1.00
C LYS A 57 14.24 11.83 -1.82
N GLU A 58 13.64 13.01 -1.73
CA GLU A 58 12.44 13.37 -2.51
C GLU A 58 12.72 13.32 -4.02
N ARG A 59 13.82 13.92 -4.49
CA ARG A 59 14.22 13.86 -5.90
C ARG A 59 14.47 12.43 -6.37
N ARG A 60 15.10 11.59 -5.53
CA ARG A 60 15.29 10.17 -5.83
C ARG A 60 13.95 9.45 -5.97
N LEU A 61 13.02 9.64 -5.04
CA LEU A 61 11.69 9.02 -5.09
C LEU A 61 10.92 9.42 -6.36
N ARG A 62 10.89 10.72 -6.70
CA ARG A 62 10.30 11.19 -7.97
C ARG A 62 10.96 10.52 -9.18
N GLY A 63 12.28 10.40 -9.17
CA GLY A 63 13.04 9.77 -10.26
C GLY A 63 12.82 8.25 -10.38
N ARG A 64 12.51 7.55 -9.28
CA ARG A 64 12.22 6.10 -9.26
C ARG A 64 10.78 5.80 -9.65
N LEU A 65 9.84 6.74 -9.48
CA LEU A 65 8.44 6.58 -9.90
C LEU A 65 8.31 6.65 -11.43
N ARG A 66 8.40 5.49 -12.10
CA ARG A 66 8.45 5.41 -13.57
C ARG A 66 7.09 5.40 -14.22
N ARG A 67 6.11 4.78 -13.57
CA ARG A 67 4.78 4.52 -14.15
C ARG A 67 3.70 4.77 -13.11
N ILE A 68 2.60 5.37 -13.58
CA ILE A 68 1.37 5.58 -12.80
C ILE A 68 0.21 5.01 -13.61
N LEU A 69 -0.28 3.84 -13.20
CA LEU A 69 -1.22 3.02 -13.98
C LEU A 69 -2.60 2.92 -13.31
N PRO A 70 -3.69 2.77 -14.08
CA PRO A 70 -4.96 2.31 -13.52
C PRO A 70 -4.83 0.89 -12.97
N ILE A 71 -5.60 0.58 -11.92
CA ILE A 71 -5.72 -0.76 -11.35
C ILE A 71 -7.16 -1.01 -10.90
N ASP A 72 -7.66 -2.23 -11.08
CA ASP A 72 -8.87 -2.74 -10.42
C ASP A 72 -8.54 -4.08 -9.75
N VAL A 73 -8.42 -4.07 -8.42
CA VAL A 73 -8.01 -5.26 -7.64
C VAL A 73 -9.04 -6.39 -7.68
N HIS A 74 -10.27 -6.12 -8.11
CA HIS A 74 -11.31 -7.13 -8.24
C HIS A 74 -11.26 -7.88 -9.57
N GLN A 75 -10.44 -7.43 -10.53
CA GLN A 75 -10.18 -8.18 -11.76
C GLN A 75 -9.09 -9.24 -11.56
N PRO A 76 -9.20 -10.42 -12.19
CA PRO A 76 -8.14 -11.42 -12.17
C PRO A 76 -6.78 -10.91 -12.67
N ASP A 77 -6.82 -9.99 -13.64
CA ASP A 77 -5.67 -9.21 -14.13
C ASP A 77 -5.82 -7.75 -13.68
N PRO A 78 -5.29 -7.35 -12.50
CA PRO A 78 -5.61 -6.03 -11.93
C PRO A 78 -5.19 -4.83 -12.77
N LEU A 79 -4.15 -4.98 -13.58
CA LEU A 79 -3.63 -3.94 -14.47
C LEU A 79 -4.20 -4.05 -15.90
N GLY A 80 -5.17 -4.94 -16.12
CA GLY A 80 -5.70 -5.29 -17.45
C GLY A 80 -4.75 -6.12 -18.32
N ALA A 81 -3.51 -6.32 -17.88
CA ALA A 81 -2.52 -7.21 -18.47
C ALA A 81 -1.47 -7.59 -17.41
N PRO A 82 -0.75 -8.72 -17.57
CA PRO A 82 0.34 -9.10 -16.67
C PRO A 82 1.46 -8.06 -16.64
N LEU A 83 2.00 -7.78 -15.45
CA LEU A 83 3.19 -6.95 -15.29
C LEU A 83 4.41 -7.70 -15.83
N ARG A 84 5.18 -7.07 -16.72
CA ARG A 84 6.38 -7.65 -17.34
C ARG A 84 7.57 -6.69 -17.18
N PRO A 85 8.65 -7.10 -16.49
CA PRO A 85 8.75 -8.31 -15.65
C PRO A 85 7.78 -8.25 -14.45
N PRO A 86 7.42 -9.38 -13.82
CA PRO A 86 6.67 -9.35 -12.56
C PRO A 86 7.46 -8.62 -11.48
N ALA A 87 6.77 -8.01 -10.52
CA ALA A 87 7.41 -7.20 -9.49
C ALA A 87 8.22 -8.07 -8.51
N ASP A 88 9.36 -7.54 -8.05
CA ASP A 88 10.14 -8.11 -6.95
C ASP A 88 9.46 -7.91 -5.59
N ALA A 89 8.74 -6.79 -5.43
CA ALA A 89 8.02 -6.43 -4.23
C ALA A 89 6.69 -5.75 -4.56
N LEU A 90 5.70 -5.95 -3.68
CA LEU A 90 4.39 -5.32 -3.71
C LEU A 90 4.18 -4.56 -2.40
N LEU A 91 3.77 -3.30 -2.49
CA LEU A 91 3.32 -2.50 -1.35
C LEU A 91 1.86 -2.12 -1.58
N SER A 92 1.00 -2.41 -0.61
CA SER A 92 -0.39 -1.94 -0.59
C SER A 92 -0.69 -1.38 0.79
N ALA A 93 -1.21 -0.15 0.84
CA ALA A 93 -1.53 0.54 2.08
C ALA A 93 -2.96 1.09 1.99
N PHE A 94 -3.81 0.68 2.94
CA PHE A 94 -5.21 1.14 3.09
C PHE A 94 -6.04 1.01 1.80
N CYS A 95 -5.98 -0.15 1.15
CA CYS A 95 -6.57 -0.37 -0.16
C CYS A 95 -7.53 -1.55 -0.14
N LEU A 96 -7.03 -2.76 0.12
CA LEU A 96 -7.78 -3.99 -0.11
C LEU A 96 -9.04 -4.09 0.76
N GLU A 97 -8.95 -3.70 2.02
CA GLU A 97 -10.07 -3.65 2.97
C GLU A 97 -11.05 -2.51 2.64
N ALA A 98 -10.53 -1.38 2.16
CA ALA A 98 -11.33 -0.18 1.86
C ALA A 98 -12.18 -0.33 0.59
N VAL A 99 -11.80 -1.24 -0.31
CA VAL A 99 -12.50 -1.46 -1.59
C VAL A 99 -13.23 -2.80 -1.68
N SER A 100 -13.12 -3.65 -0.65
CA SER A 100 -13.76 -4.97 -0.64
C SER A 100 -15.07 -4.95 0.16
N PRO A 101 -16.19 -5.41 -0.41
CA PRO A 101 -17.48 -5.41 0.31
C PRO A 101 -17.56 -6.45 1.44
N ASP A 102 -16.72 -7.48 1.40
CA ASP A 102 -16.69 -8.57 2.37
C ASP A 102 -15.31 -9.24 2.44
N ARG A 103 -15.10 -10.11 3.44
CA ARG A 103 -13.83 -10.81 3.68
C ARG A 103 -13.43 -11.73 2.54
N ALA A 104 -14.39 -12.32 1.83
CA ALA A 104 -14.11 -13.18 0.69
C ALA A 104 -13.61 -12.37 -0.51
N SER A 105 -14.17 -11.19 -0.73
CA SER A 105 -13.74 -10.22 -1.72
C SER A 105 -12.34 -9.68 -1.39
N PHE A 106 -12.06 -9.39 -0.11
CA PHE A 106 -10.72 -9.03 0.35
C PHE A 106 -9.68 -10.13 0.04
N ALA A 107 -10.01 -11.39 0.35
CA ALA A 107 -9.12 -12.51 0.07
C ALA A 107 -8.87 -12.71 -1.44
N ARG A 108 -9.91 -12.55 -2.27
CA ARG A 108 -9.77 -12.60 -3.73
C ARG A 108 -8.92 -11.45 -4.26
N ALA A 109 -9.17 -10.22 -3.81
CA ALA A 109 -8.40 -9.04 -4.21
C ALA A 109 -6.91 -9.20 -3.86
N LEU A 110 -6.61 -9.73 -2.66
CA LEU A 110 -5.25 -10.06 -2.23
C LEU A 110 -4.58 -11.08 -3.17
N ALA A 111 -5.30 -12.14 -3.56
CA ALA A 111 -4.78 -13.12 -4.50
C ALA A 111 -4.52 -12.51 -5.89
N HIS A 112 -5.42 -11.66 -6.39
CA HIS A 112 -5.26 -11.00 -7.68
C HIS A 112 -4.05 -10.05 -7.69
N VAL A 113 -3.87 -9.19 -6.68
CA VAL A 113 -2.68 -8.33 -6.62
C VAL A 113 -1.40 -9.14 -6.38
N GLY A 114 -1.49 -10.25 -5.66
CA GLY A 114 -0.39 -11.20 -5.48
C GLY A 114 0.07 -11.87 -6.77
N SER A 115 -0.76 -11.87 -7.83
CA SER A 115 -0.37 -12.37 -9.16
C SER A 115 0.68 -11.48 -9.84
N LEU A 116 0.75 -10.19 -9.49
CA LEU A 116 1.72 -9.23 -10.02
C LEU A 116 3.14 -9.46 -9.50
N LEU A 117 3.28 -10.23 -8.41
CA LEU A 117 4.53 -10.50 -7.73
C LEU A 117 5.17 -11.78 -8.25
N ARG A 118 6.48 -11.76 -8.51
CA ARG A 118 7.21 -12.98 -8.89
C ARG A 118 7.25 -14.00 -7.74
N PRO A 119 7.45 -15.30 -8.04
CA PRO A 119 7.82 -16.28 -7.02
C PRO A 119 9.03 -15.82 -6.19
N GLY A 120 8.96 -16.06 -4.88
CA GLY A 120 9.95 -15.57 -3.92
C GLY A 120 9.88 -14.07 -3.60
N GLY A 121 9.03 -13.29 -4.29
CA GLY A 121 8.87 -11.86 -4.06
C GLY A 121 8.20 -11.52 -2.73
N HIS A 122 8.30 -10.26 -2.31
CA HIS A 122 7.81 -9.80 -1.00
C HIS A 122 6.58 -8.91 -1.09
N ALA A 123 5.58 -9.15 -0.25
CA ALA A 123 4.43 -8.29 -0.07
C ALA A 123 4.53 -7.56 1.28
N LEU A 124 4.37 -6.24 1.24
CA LEU A 124 4.20 -5.37 2.41
C LEU A 124 2.78 -4.83 2.38
N LEU A 125 1.97 -5.20 3.36
CA LEU A 125 0.57 -4.78 3.46
C LEU A 125 0.39 -3.94 4.71
N LEU A 126 -0.25 -2.79 4.55
CA LEU A 126 -0.75 -1.96 5.65
C LEU A 126 -2.24 -1.75 5.46
N GLY A 127 -3.00 -1.79 6.54
CA GLY A 127 -4.44 -1.55 6.46
C GLY A 127 -5.10 -1.40 7.81
N ALA A 128 -6.38 -1.08 7.78
CA ALA A 128 -7.20 -0.86 8.96
C ALA A 128 -7.68 -2.18 9.60
N LEU A 129 -7.75 -2.18 10.93
CA LEU A 129 -8.35 -3.23 11.76
C LEU A 129 -9.61 -2.67 12.42
N GLY A 130 -10.70 -3.44 12.34
CA GLY A 130 -11.99 -3.10 12.94
C GLY A 130 -12.69 -1.86 12.37
N GLU A 131 -12.21 -1.30 11.25
CA GLU A 131 -12.83 -0.15 10.58
C GLU A 131 -14.03 -0.59 9.74
N SER A 132 -15.13 0.14 9.85
CA SER A 132 -16.34 -0.07 9.04
C SER A 132 -16.62 1.08 8.08
N PHE A 133 -15.99 2.25 8.30
CA PHE A 133 -16.05 3.37 7.37
C PHE A 133 -14.91 4.36 7.54
N TYR A 134 -14.68 5.15 6.50
CA TYR A 134 -13.92 6.40 6.59
C TYR A 134 -14.56 7.51 5.74
N LEU A 135 -14.17 8.76 6.00
CA LEU A 135 -14.62 9.95 5.28
C LEU A 135 -13.57 10.42 4.28
N ALA A 136 -13.98 10.58 3.02
CA ALA A 136 -13.20 11.20 1.95
C ALA A 136 -13.93 12.47 1.46
N GLY A 137 -13.70 13.59 2.16
CA GLY A 137 -14.48 14.80 1.96
C GLY A 137 -15.93 14.59 2.38
N ALA A 138 -16.87 14.76 1.46
CA ALA A 138 -18.30 14.52 1.72
C ALA A 138 -18.69 13.04 1.61
N ALA A 139 -17.84 12.17 1.03
CA ALA A 139 -18.15 10.77 0.84
C ALA A 139 -17.85 9.97 2.12
N ARG A 140 -18.83 9.18 2.57
CA ARG A 140 -18.63 8.15 3.59
C ARG A 140 -18.52 6.79 2.91
N LEU A 141 -17.32 6.22 2.95
CA LEU A 141 -16.98 5.00 2.23
C LEU A 141 -17.07 3.81 3.19
N PRO A 142 -17.80 2.73 2.84
CA PRO A 142 -17.84 1.53 3.65
C PRO A 142 -16.52 0.75 3.53
N VAL A 143 -16.09 0.15 4.63
CA VAL A 143 -14.88 -0.69 4.72
C VAL A 143 -15.29 -2.04 5.30
N VAL A 144 -14.69 -3.14 4.82
CA VAL A 144 -14.90 -4.44 5.48
C VAL A 144 -14.10 -4.48 6.79
N PRO A 145 -14.75 -4.68 7.96
CA PRO A 145 -14.02 -4.75 9.22
C PRO A 145 -13.22 -6.04 9.30
N LEU A 146 -11.90 -5.92 9.37
CA LEU A 146 -10.98 -7.04 9.49
C LEU A 146 -10.46 -7.18 10.93
N ALA A 147 -10.37 -8.42 11.40
CA ALA A 147 -9.52 -8.81 12.51
C ALA A 147 -8.13 -9.23 12.00
N GLU A 148 -7.14 -9.33 12.89
CA GLU A 148 -5.80 -9.82 12.51
C GLU A 148 -5.85 -11.21 11.86
N ASP A 149 -6.68 -12.11 12.39
CA ASP A 149 -6.81 -13.49 11.88
C ASP A 149 -7.42 -13.53 10.48
N ASP A 150 -8.27 -12.57 10.11
CA ASP A 150 -8.80 -12.46 8.75
C ASP A 150 -7.65 -12.16 7.76
N VAL A 151 -6.75 -11.24 8.13
CA VAL A 151 -5.58 -10.86 7.31
C VAL A 151 -4.61 -12.03 7.20
N ARG A 152 -4.33 -12.72 8.30
CA ARG A 152 -3.47 -13.92 8.33
C ARG A 152 -4.03 -15.03 7.47
N GLY A 153 -5.33 -15.31 7.62
CA GLY A 153 -6.04 -16.33 6.86
C GLY A 153 -6.03 -16.04 5.36
N ALA A 154 -6.26 -14.77 4.96
CA ALA A 154 -6.20 -14.36 3.57
C ALA A 154 -4.80 -14.52 2.96
N LEU A 155 -3.75 -14.11 3.68
CA LEU A 155 -2.36 -14.30 3.23
C LEU A 155 -2.02 -15.78 3.03
N ALA A 156 -2.37 -16.63 4.01
CA ALA A 156 -2.15 -18.07 3.92
C ALA A 156 -2.95 -18.70 2.78
N GLY A 157 -4.22 -18.30 2.61
CA GLY A 157 -5.09 -18.76 1.52
C GLY A 157 -4.59 -18.34 0.13
N ALA A 158 -3.91 -17.21 0.02
CA ALA A 158 -3.23 -16.77 -1.20
C ALA A 158 -1.82 -17.40 -1.36
N GLY A 159 -1.43 -18.33 -0.47
CA GLY A 159 -0.18 -19.07 -0.53
C GLY A 159 1.04 -18.32 0.01
N PHE A 160 0.88 -17.13 0.60
CA PHE A 160 1.99 -16.37 1.14
C PHE A 160 2.50 -16.94 2.47
N ALA A 161 3.81 -16.98 2.64
CA ALA A 161 4.46 -17.22 3.91
C ALA A 161 4.57 -15.91 4.70
N LEU A 162 3.88 -15.81 5.83
CA LEU A 162 3.97 -14.65 6.71
C LEU A 162 5.36 -14.59 7.38
N ARG A 163 6.02 -13.44 7.31
CA ARG A 163 7.37 -13.19 7.86
C ARG A 163 7.33 -12.31 9.10
N ASP A 164 6.51 -11.27 9.08
CA ASP A 164 6.29 -10.36 10.21
C ASP A 164 4.85 -9.88 10.19
N PHE A 165 4.28 -9.66 11.36
CA PHE A 165 3.00 -9.01 11.51
C PHE A 165 2.98 -8.19 12.79
N ARG A 166 2.56 -6.94 12.67
CA ARG A 166 2.45 -6.02 13.80
C ARG A 166 1.11 -5.34 13.73
N SER A 167 0.54 -5.10 14.90
CA SER A 167 -0.61 -4.24 15.06
C SER A 167 -0.26 -3.00 15.87
N TYR A 168 -0.90 -1.91 15.52
CA TYR A 168 -0.86 -0.65 16.23
C TYR A 168 -2.29 -0.32 16.66
N LEU A 169 -2.55 -0.32 17.97
CA LEU A 169 -3.85 0.10 18.50
C LEU A 169 -4.00 1.60 18.35
N MET A 170 -5.11 2.07 17.77
CA MET A 170 -5.34 3.50 17.57
C MET A 170 -5.62 4.17 18.93
N PRO A 171 -4.75 5.08 19.41
CA PRO A 171 -4.95 5.75 20.68
C PRO A 171 -6.15 6.71 20.60
N PRO A 172 -6.84 6.98 21.71
CA PRO A 172 -8.01 7.87 21.73
C PRO A 172 -7.74 9.25 21.11
N ALA A 173 -6.54 9.80 21.30
CA ALA A 173 -6.14 11.10 20.76
C ALA A 173 -6.11 11.17 19.22
N LEU A 174 -6.01 10.03 18.53
CA LEU A 174 -6.03 9.96 17.06
C LEU A 174 -7.40 9.57 16.50
N LYS A 175 -8.40 9.30 17.36
CA LYS A 175 -9.78 9.03 16.95
C LYS A 175 -10.52 10.36 16.74
N THR A 176 -10.32 10.97 15.58
CA THR A 176 -10.77 12.34 15.27
C THR A 176 -12.18 12.41 14.68
N GLY A 177 -12.85 11.27 14.48
CA GLY A 177 -14.20 11.19 13.90
C GLY A 177 -14.23 11.14 12.37
N VAL A 178 -13.07 11.01 11.71
CA VAL A 178 -12.97 10.82 10.26
C VAL A 178 -13.16 9.36 9.83
N ASP A 179 -13.08 8.43 10.77
CA ASP A 179 -13.23 6.98 10.61
C ASP A 179 -13.64 6.36 11.98
N ASP A 180 -13.81 5.04 12.02
CA ASP A 180 -14.01 4.26 13.25
C ASP A 180 -12.91 3.22 13.50
N VAL A 181 -11.70 3.47 12.98
CA VAL A 181 -10.60 2.50 13.03
C VAL A 181 -10.22 2.13 14.46
N ALA A 182 -10.12 0.82 14.74
CA ALA A 182 -9.65 0.33 16.03
C ALA A 182 -8.12 0.26 16.09
N GLY A 183 -7.48 -0.09 14.98
CA GLY A 183 -6.03 -0.14 14.86
C GLY A 183 -5.56 -0.30 13.42
N VAL A 184 -4.25 -0.38 13.24
CA VAL A 184 -3.62 -0.57 11.93
C VAL A 184 -2.79 -1.84 12.00
N PHE A 185 -2.80 -2.66 10.94
CA PHE A 185 -1.85 -3.75 10.79
C PHE A 185 -0.72 -3.38 9.83
N PHE A 186 0.44 -3.98 10.05
CA PHE A 186 1.53 -4.13 9.09
C PHE A 186 1.81 -5.61 8.94
N ALA A 187 1.81 -6.13 7.71
CA ALA A 187 2.17 -7.50 7.40
C ALA A 187 3.29 -7.52 6.35
N HIS A 188 4.37 -8.23 6.66
CA HIS A 188 5.37 -8.63 5.69
C HIS A 188 5.17 -10.10 5.37
N ALA A 189 4.92 -10.41 4.11
CA ALA A 189 4.74 -11.77 3.63
C ALA A 189 5.60 -12.01 2.39
N GLN A 190 5.87 -13.28 2.10
CA GLN A 190 6.67 -13.68 0.95
C GLN A 190 5.92 -14.71 0.13
N LYS A 191 5.84 -14.49 -1.18
CA LYS A 191 5.30 -15.48 -2.11
C LYS A 191 6.26 -16.67 -2.17
N PRO A 192 5.79 -17.92 -2.18
CA PRO A 192 6.66 -19.08 -2.22
C PRO A 192 7.59 -19.01 -3.45
N PRO A 193 8.85 -19.49 -3.32
CA PRO A 193 9.73 -19.64 -4.48
C PRO A 193 9.15 -20.68 -5.44
N GLU A 194 9.60 -20.66 -6.70
CA GLU A 194 9.37 -21.80 -7.60
C GLU A 194 10.03 -23.05 -7.01
N ALA A 195 9.33 -24.18 -7.16
CA ALA A 195 9.81 -25.49 -6.72
C ALA A 195 10.95 -26.00 -7.62
#